data_AF-A0A8B3FHD2-F1
#
_entry.id   AF-A0A8B3FHD2-F1
#
_cell.length_a   1.000
_cell.length_b   1.000
_cell.length_c   1.000
_cell.angle_alpha   90.00
_cell.angle_beta   90.00
_cell.angle_gamma   90.00
#
_symmetry.space_group_name_H-M   'P 1'
#
loop_
_entity.id
_entity.type
_entity.pdbx_description
1 polymer ?
#
loop_
_entity_poly.entity_id
_entity_poly.type
_entity_poly.pdbx_seq_one_letter_code
_entity_poly.pdbx_strand_id
1 'polypeptide(L)'
;MSRQDRTTEELIAEALEHFDHAVEYSKRDLSDQLTLDAIAMRLSAGIDSLMHVEDGVLTSILGDQWPKMRGMRNRMAHGYAFVNSVIIVETVEGNLPPVVDVLRARLGEN
;
A
#
# COMPACT_ATOMS: atom_id res chain seq x y z
N MET A 1 -8.77 -20.01 5.41
CA MET A 1 -7.87 -20.24 4.26
C MET A 1 -6.53 -19.61 4.59
N SER A 2 -5.42 -20.28 4.30
CA SER A 2 -4.09 -19.69 4.49
C SER A 2 -3.89 -18.56 3.47
N ARG A 3 -3.02 -17.59 3.78
CA ARG A 3 -2.62 -16.54 2.82
C ARG A 3 -1.98 -17.13 1.56
N GLN A 4 -1.45 -18.35 1.64
CA GLN A 4 -0.91 -19.12 0.52
C GLN A 4 -1.98 -19.73 -0.40
N ASP A 5 -3.25 -19.80 0.03
CA ASP A 5 -4.35 -20.36 -0.76
C ASP A 5 -5.14 -19.28 -1.50
N ARG A 6 -4.78 -18.01 -1.36
CA ARG A 6 -5.47 -16.88 -1.98
C ARG A 6 -5.07 -16.71 -3.45
N THR A 7 -6.04 -16.39 -4.28
CA THR A 7 -5.87 -16.01 -5.68
C THR A 7 -5.18 -14.65 -5.81
N THR A 8 -4.67 -14.34 -7.00
CA THR A 8 -4.10 -13.02 -7.30
C THR A 8 -5.13 -11.91 -7.07
N GLU A 9 -6.37 -12.13 -7.52
CA GLU A 9 -7.48 -11.18 -7.35
C GLU A 9 -7.80 -10.94 -5.87
N GLU A 10 -7.85 -11.98 -5.03
CA GLU A 10 -8.08 -11.83 -3.58
C GLU A 10 -6.95 -11.07 -2.87
N LEU A 11 -5.70 -11.27 -3.29
CA LEU A 11 -4.54 -10.54 -2.74
C LEU A 11 -4.56 -9.07 -3.17
N ILE A 12 -4.90 -8.78 -4.44
CA ILE A 12 -5.07 -7.41 -4.92
C ILE A 12 -6.22 -6.70 -4.20
N ALA A 13 -7.36 -7.39 -4.00
CA ALA A 13 -8.51 -6.85 -3.27
C ALA A 13 -8.18 -6.56 -1.80
N GLU A 14 -7.46 -7.45 -1.12
CA GLU A 14 -6.97 -7.21 0.24
C GLU A 14 -6.01 -6.00 0.30
N ALA A 15 -5.11 -5.88 -0.68
CA ALA A 15 -4.22 -4.71 -0.74
C ALA A 15 -5.00 -3.40 -0.90
N LEU A 16 -6.02 -3.39 -1.77
CA LEU A 16 -6.90 -2.25 -1.98
C LEU A 16 -7.66 -1.86 -0.71
N GLU A 17 -8.20 -2.82 0.06
CA GLU A 17 -8.85 -2.53 1.35
C GLU A 17 -7.91 -1.78 2.31
N HIS A 18 -6.66 -2.22 2.39
CA HIS A 18 -5.66 -1.54 3.21
C HIS A 18 -5.33 -0.13 2.68
N PHE A 19 -5.18 0.04 1.37
CA PHE A 19 -4.91 1.33 0.76
C PHE A 19 -6.08 2.32 0.92
N ASP A 20 -7.32 1.87 0.80
CA ASP A 20 -8.50 2.70 1.03
C ASP A 20 -8.57 3.19 2.48
N HIS A 21 -8.26 2.32 3.44
CA HIS A 21 -8.13 2.77 4.84
C HIS A 21 -7.01 3.78 5.04
N ALA A 22 -5.86 3.62 4.37
CA ALA A 22 -4.78 4.60 4.44
C ALA A 22 -5.23 5.97 3.91
N VAL A 23 -5.90 6.01 2.76
CA VAL A 23 -6.47 7.23 2.17
C VAL A 23 -7.57 7.83 3.05
N GLU A 24 -8.41 7.02 3.68
CA GLU A 24 -9.43 7.53 4.59
C GLU A 24 -8.80 8.16 5.85
N TYR A 25 -7.73 7.55 6.36
CA TYR A 25 -7.03 8.06 7.54
C TYR A 25 -6.26 9.34 7.25
N SER A 26 -5.81 9.56 6.02
CA SER A 26 -5.14 10.81 5.64
C SER A 26 -6.05 12.04 5.67
N LYS A 27 -7.38 11.85 5.71
CA LYS A 27 -8.36 12.92 5.89
C LYS A 27 -8.45 13.42 7.34
N ARG A 28 -7.77 12.76 8.28
CA ARG A 28 -7.71 13.14 9.70
C ARG A 28 -6.53 14.10 9.95
N ASP A 29 -6.25 14.38 11.22
CA ASP A 29 -5.13 15.23 11.61
C ASP A 29 -3.79 14.52 11.36
N LEU A 30 -3.07 14.96 10.33
CA LEU A 30 -1.76 14.42 9.95
C LEU A 30 -0.61 14.90 10.85
N SER A 31 -0.89 15.78 11.83
CA SER A 31 0.08 16.13 12.88
C SER A 31 0.04 15.14 14.07
N ASP A 32 -0.99 14.31 14.15
CA ASP A 32 -1.13 13.26 15.16
C ASP A 32 -0.32 12.00 14.79
N GLN A 33 0.60 11.61 15.66
CA GLN A 33 1.44 10.43 15.45
C GLN A 33 0.63 9.14 15.35
N LEU A 34 -0.48 9.00 16.08
CA LEU A 34 -1.33 7.80 16.00
C LEU A 34 -1.98 7.67 14.62
N THR A 35 -2.41 8.78 14.04
CA THR A 35 -2.93 8.83 12.68
C THR A 35 -1.86 8.43 11.67
N LEU A 36 -0.64 8.97 11.79
CA LEU A 36 0.48 8.62 10.90
C LEU A 36 0.88 7.14 11.02
N ASP A 37 0.94 6.61 12.24
CA ASP A 37 1.26 5.20 12.49
C ASP A 37 0.18 4.27 11.92
N ALA A 38 -1.10 4.65 12.03
CA ALA A 38 -2.20 3.90 11.43
C ALA A 38 -2.12 3.87 9.90
N ILE A 39 -1.76 4.99 9.26
CA ILE A 39 -1.52 5.06 7.82
C ILE A 39 -0.34 4.17 7.43
N ALA A 40 0.79 4.29 8.12
CA ALA A 40 2.00 3.49 7.85
C ALA A 40 1.74 1.98 8.00
N MET A 41 0.97 1.58 9.01
CA MET A 41 0.55 0.19 9.20
C MET A 41 -0.30 -0.30 8.02
N ARG A 42 -1.26 0.51 7.55
CA ARG A 42 -2.12 0.15 6.42
C ARG A 42 -1.33 0.06 5.12
N LEU A 43 -0.44 1.02 4.83
CA LEU A 43 0.48 0.97 3.69
C LEU A 43 1.34 -0.31 3.73
N SER A 44 1.90 -0.63 4.89
CA SER A 44 2.73 -1.83 5.07
C SER A 44 1.94 -3.11 4.82
N ALA A 45 0.72 -3.20 5.35
CA ALA A 45 -0.15 -4.37 5.18
C ALA A 45 -0.59 -4.57 3.71
N GLY A 46 -0.94 -3.49 3.02
CA GLY A 46 -1.31 -3.55 1.60
C GLY A 46 -0.14 -4.00 0.72
N ILE A 47 1.05 -3.43 0.92
CA ILE A 47 2.26 -3.86 0.19
C ILE A 47 2.61 -5.32 0.51
N ASP A 48 2.47 -5.74 1.76
CA ASP A 48 2.71 -7.12 2.17
C ASP A 48 1.74 -8.11 1.52
N SER A 49 0.48 -7.72 1.29
CA SER A 49 -0.46 -8.55 0.53
C SER A 49 -0.02 -8.70 -0.92
N LEU A 50 0.37 -7.59 -1.56
CA LEU A 50 0.93 -7.62 -2.91
C LEU A 50 2.19 -8.47 -3.01
N MET A 51 3.04 -8.55 -1.98
CA MET A 51 4.23 -9.41 -2.00
C MET A 51 3.93 -10.91 -2.19
N HIS A 52 2.67 -11.33 -2.02
CA HIS A 52 2.23 -12.71 -2.26
C HIS A 52 1.70 -12.92 -3.69
N VAL A 53 1.52 -11.85 -4.47
CA VAL A 53 1.22 -11.91 -5.91
C VAL A 53 2.51 -12.21 -6.66
N GLU A 54 2.41 -12.97 -7.75
CA GLU A 54 3.55 -13.23 -8.63
C GLU A 54 4.19 -11.92 -9.11
N ASP A 55 5.51 -11.79 -8.96
CA ASP A 55 6.25 -10.56 -9.27
C ASP A 55 6.09 -10.11 -10.74
N GLY A 56 5.96 -11.08 -11.66
CA GLY A 56 5.70 -10.82 -13.08
C GLY A 56 4.36 -10.14 -13.32
N VAL A 57 3.32 -10.51 -12.56
CA VAL A 57 2.00 -9.86 -12.64
C VAL A 57 2.11 -8.42 -12.17
N LEU A 58 2.69 -8.17 -11.00
CA LEU A 58 2.82 -6.81 -10.46
C LEU A 58 3.71 -5.92 -11.33
N THR A 59 4.79 -6.47 -11.87
CA THR A 59 5.65 -5.75 -12.82
C THR A 59 4.89 -5.38 -14.09
N SER A 60 3.99 -6.26 -14.57
CA SER A 60 3.18 -5.98 -15.78
C SER A 60 2.15 -4.85 -15.58
N ILE A 61 1.59 -4.72 -14.37
CA ILE A 61 0.53 -3.73 -14.09
C ILE A 61 1.07 -2.44 -13.48
N LEU A 62 2.01 -2.51 -12.53
CA LEU A 62 2.55 -1.35 -11.80
C LEU A 62 3.89 -0.86 -12.37
N GLY A 63 4.55 -1.64 -13.22
CA GLY A 63 5.81 -1.24 -13.84
C GLY A 63 6.89 -0.84 -12.83
N ASP A 64 7.43 0.36 -13.00
CA ASP A 64 8.50 0.92 -12.16
C ASP A 64 8.04 1.31 -10.75
N GLN A 65 6.72 1.40 -10.51
CA GLN A 65 6.15 1.69 -9.19
C GLN A 65 6.32 0.50 -8.25
N TRP A 66 6.27 -0.73 -8.75
CA TRP A 66 6.35 -1.91 -7.88
C TRP A 66 7.68 -2.01 -7.10
N PRO A 67 8.87 -1.88 -7.73
CA PRO A 67 10.13 -1.80 -7.00
C PRO A 67 10.19 -0.63 -5.98
N LYS A 68 9.59 0.52 -6.29
CA LYS A 68 9.55 1.69 -5.40
C LYS A 68 8.71 1.41 -4.15
N MET A 69 7.53 0.81 -4.31
CA MET A 69 6.66 0.39 -3.21
C MET A 69 7.34 -0.60 -2.27
N ARG A 70 8.01 -1.63 -2.81
CA ARG A 70 8.81 -2.57 -2.01
C ARG A 70 9.90 -1.86 -1.21
N GLY A 71 10.62 -0.95 -1.86
CA GLY A 71 11.62 -0.12 -1.19
C GLY A 71 11.03 0.74 -0.07
N MET A 72 9.82 1.28 -0.24
CA MET A 72 9.12 2.05 0.79
C MET A 72 8.73 1.17 1.99
N ARG A 73 8.18 -0.02 1.77
CA ARG A 73 7.86 -0.98 2.85
C ARG A 73 9.08 -1.33 3.68
N ASN A 74 10.23 -1.55 3.04
CA ASN A 74 11.48 -1.81 3.74
C ASN A 74 11.93 -0.61 4.60
N ARG A 75 11.73 0.62 4.13
CA ARG A 75 12.01 1.83 4.93
C ARG A 75 11.05 1.97 6.11
N MET A 76 9.76 1.66 5.93
CA MET A 76 8.78 1.65 7.03
C MET A 76 9.10 0.58 8.08
N ALA A 77 9.54 -0.62 7.65
CA ALA A 77 9.88 -1.73 8.54
C ALA A 77 11.23 -1.55 9.28
N HIS A 78 12.11 -0.67 8.78
CA HIS A 78 13.44 -0.41 9.37
C HIS A 78 13.60 1.01 9.94
N GLY A 79 12.58 1.85 9.83
CA GLY A 79 12.65 3.29 10.10
C GLY A 79 12.59 3.68 11.58
N TYR A 80 13.76 3.67 12.24
CA TYR A 80 14.21 4.66 13.23
C TYR A 80 13.16 5.37 14.11
N ALA A 81 12.69 4.74 15.18
CA ALA A 81 11.93 5.32 16.31
C ALA A 81 10.59 6.04 16.01
N PHE A 82 10.42 6.69 14.86
CA PHE A 82 9.24 7.40 14.38
C PHE A 82 9.19 7.33 12.85
N VAL A 83 8.00 7.12 12.29
CA VAL A 83 7.78 7.19 10.85
C VAL A 83 7.85 8.65 10.41
N ASN A 84 8.67 8.98 9.41
CA ASN A 84 8.78 10.35 8.90
C ASN A 84 7.45 10.80 8.27
N SER A 85 6.78 11.75 8.92
CA SER A 85 5.45 12.25 8.53
C SER A 85 5.41 12.76 7.09
N VAL A 86 6.45 13.48 6.64
CA VAL A 86 6.53 14.01 5.27
C VAL A 86 6.45 12.89 4.25
N ILE A 87 7.16 11.79 4.48
CA ILE A 87 7.17 10.64 3.57
C ILE A 87 5.81 9.96 3.54
N ILE A 88 5.14 9.81 4.68
CA ILE A 88 3.82 9.16 4.75
C ILE A 88 2.76 10.00 4.05
N VAL A 89 2.75 11.31 4.30
CA VAL A 89 1.80 12.23 3.68
C VAL A 89 2.00 12.25 2.17
N GLU A 90 3.24 12.42 1.70
CA GLU A 90 3.56 12.37 0.26
C GLU A 90 3.17 11.02 -0.36
N THR A 91 3.35 9.92 0.37
CA THR A 91 2.97 8.59 -0.09
C THR A 91 1.47 8.47 -0.28
N VAL A 92 0.68 8.79 0.75
CA VAL A 92 -0.77 8.57 0.75
C VAL A 92 -1.51 9.56 -0.16
N GLU A 93 -1.03 10.79 -0.29
CA GLU A 93 -1.69 11.83 -1.08
C GLU A 93 -1.24 11.86 -2.54
N GLY A 94 0.03 11.57 -2.83
CA GLY A 94 0.60 11.70 -4.16
C GLY A 94 0.88 10.37 -4.86
N ASN A 95 1.50 9.43 -4.16
CA ASN A 95 2.03 8.22 -4.78
C ASN A 95 1.04 7.05 -4.80
N LEU A 96 0.19 6.94 -3.78
CA LEU A 96 -0.76 5.86 -3.62
C LEU A 96 -1.96 5.92 -4.58
N PRO A 97 -2.58 7.08 -4.87
CA PRO A 97 -3.78 7.11 -5.71
C PRO A 97 -3.59 6.48 -7.12
N PRO A 98 -2.50 6.78 -7.87
CA PRO A 98 -2.27 6.14 -9.17
C PRO A 98 -2.12 4.61 -9.07
N VAL A 99 -1.56 4.10 -7.96
CA VAL A 99 -1.45 2.65 -7.72
C VAL A 99 -2.82 2.03 -7.49
N VAL A 100 -3.66 2.67 -6.67
CA VAL A 100 -5.03 2.22 -6.41
C VAL A 100 -5.84 2.15 -7.71
N ASP A 101 -5.74 3.17 -8.57
CA ASP A 101 -6.45 3.21 -9.85
C ASP A 101 -6.06 2.03 -10.75
N VAL A 102 -4.77 1.73 -10.85
CA VAL A 102 -4.26 0.60 -11.64
C VAL A 102 -4.75 -0.75 -11.09
N LEU A 103 -4.73 -0.91 -9.77
CA LEU A 103 -5.17 -2.16 -9.13
C LEU A 103 -6.67 -2.38 -9.27
N ARG A 104 -7.49 -1.32 -9.14
CA ARG A 104 -8.95 -1.38 -9.38
C ARG A 104 -9.27 -1.72 -10.84
N ALA A 105 -8.57 -1.08 -11.78
CA ALA A 105 -8.71 -1.40 -13.20
C ALA A 105 -8.39 -2.87 -13.50
N ARG A 106 -7.41 -3.47 -12.80
CA ARG A 106 -7.08 -4.90 -12.92
C ARG A 106 -8.18 -5.83 -12.36
N LEU A 107 -8.96 -5.38 -11.38
CA LEU A 107 -10.12 -6.10 -10.86
C LEU A 107 -11.41 -5.85 -11.66
N GLY A 108 -11.41 -4.86 -12.55
CA GLY A 108 -12.61 -4.43 -13.27
C GLY A 108 -13.56 -3.57 -12.43
N GLU A 109 -13.05 -2.99 -11.36
CA GLU A 109 -13.75 -1.99 -10.54
C GLU A 109 -13.56 -0.62 -11.19
N ASN A 110 -14.63 -0.03 -11.74
CA ASN A 110 -14.65 1.35 -12.26
C ASN A 110 -15.47 2.24 -11.32
#